data_AF-A0AAV0VXG8-F1
#
_entry.id   AF-A0AAV0VXG8-F1
#
_cell.length_a   1.000
_cell.length_b   1.000
_cell.length_c   1.000
_cell.angle_alpha   90.00
_cell.angle_beta   90.00
_cell.angle_gamma   90.00
#
_symmetry.space_group_name_H-M   'P 1'
#
loop_
_entity.id
_entity.type
_entity.pdbx_description
1 polymer ?
#
loop_
_entity_poly.entity_id
_entity_poly.type
_entity_poly.pdbx_seq_one_letter_code
_entity_poly.pdbx_strand_id
1 'polypeptide(L)' 'MNVGPGGDIGNIETEPTEALNMKALAIVTRVREKLTGKDFIHEQELTVPRQVNLLIQQATANENLCQCYIGWCPFW' A
#
# COMPACT_ATOMS: atom_id res chain seq x y z
N MET A 1 26.85 -30.66 -40.22
CA MET A 1 25.59 -30.65 -39.45
C MET A 1 25.91 -30.09 -38.09
N ASN A 2 25.50 -28.84 -37.86
CA ASN A 2 25.69 -28.12 -36.61
C ASN A 2 24.51 -28.44 -35.68
N VAL A 3 24.76 -28.96 -34.49
CA VAL A 3 23.80 -28.94 -33.37
C VAL A 3 24.57 -28.36 -32.18
N GLY A 4 24.14 -27.17 -31.77
CA GLY A 4 24.88 -26.22 -30.95
C GLY A 4 24.93 -26.54 -29.45
N PRO A 5 25.65 -25.69 -28.69
CA PRO A 5 25.86 -25.86 -27.27
C PRO A 5 24.59 -25.51 -26.48
N GLY A 6 24.31 -26.27 -25.43
CA GLY A 6 23.33 -25.89 -24.41
C GLY A 6 23.76 -24.58 -23.76
N GLY A 7 23.07 -23.50 -24.15
CA GLY A 7 23.16 -22.20 -23.51
C GLY A 7 22.15 -22.12 -22.37
N ASP A 8 22.63 -21.67 -21.22
CA ASP A 8 21.86 -21.28 -20.04
C ASP A 8 20.59 -20.51 -20.44
N ILE A 9 19.43 -21.13 -20.23
CA ILE A 9 18.14 -20.43 -20.29
C ILE A 9 18.04 -19.53 -19.08
N GLY A 10 18.49 -18.29 -19.31
CA GLY A 10 18.59 -17.21 -18.35
C GLY A 10 17.25 -16.86 -17.69
N ASN A 11 17.39 -16.67 -16.38
CA ASN A 11 16.57 -15.97 -15.41
C ASN A 11 16.05 -14.57 -15.84
N ILE A 12 15.16 -14.44 -16.83
CA ILE A 12 14.79 -13.11 -17.39
C ILE A 12 13.30 -12.71 -17.24
N GLU A 13 12.37 -13.60 -16.90
CA GLU A 13 10.92 -13.24 -16.85
C GLU A 13 10.25 -13.18 -15.46
N THR A 14 10.97 -13.47 -14.38
CA THR A 14 10.36 -13.56 -13.03
C THR A 14 10.29 -12.24 -12.28
N GLU A 15 11.29 -11.37 -12.42
CA GLU A 15 11.46 -10.15 -11.59
C GLU A 15 10.31 -9.12 -11.68
N PRO A 16 9.82 -8.73 -12.89
CA PRO A 16 8.76 -7.72 -12.97
C PRO A 16 7.42 -8.24 -12.43
N THR A 17 7.14 -9.52 -12.69
CA THR A 17 5.90 -10.19 -12.27
C THR A 17 5.88 -10.38 -10.76
N GLU A 18 7.01 -10.76 -10.17
CA GLU A 18 7.15 -10.88 -8.72
C GLU A 18 7.00 -9.52 -8.02
N ALA A 19 7.61 -8.47 -8.54
CA ALA A 19 7.45 -7.11 -8.01
C ALA A 19 6.00 -6.60 -8.09
N LEU A 20 5.27 -6.92 -9.16
CA LEU A 20 3.85 -6.60 -9.28
C LEU A 20 3.00 -7.40 -8.30
N ASN A 21 3.27 -8.69 -8.15
CA ASN A 21 2.59 -9.55 -7.19
C ASN A 21 2.79 -9.07 -5.75
N MET A 22 4.01 -8.66 -5.38
CA MET A 22 4.29 -8.06 -4.08
C MET A 22 3.46 -6.79 -3.84
N LYS A 23 3.37 -5.90 -4.84
CA LYS A 23 2.53 -4.69 -4.74
C LYS A 23 1.05 -5.04 -4.58
N ALA A 24 0.55 -6.01 -5.33
CA ALA A 24 -0.85 -6.46 -5.23
C ALA A 24 -1.16 -7.01 -3.83
N LEU A 25 -0.28 -7.85 -3.27
CA LEU A 25 -0.42 -8.39 -1.92
C LEU A 25 -0.40 -7.28 -0.86
N ALA A 26 0.47 -6.28 -1.00
CA ALA A 26 0.52 -5.13 -0.10
C ALA A 26 -0.80 -4.34 -0.10
N ILE A 27 -1.40 -4.12 -1.27
CA ILE A 27 -2.69 -3.43 -1.41
C ILE A 27 -3.80 -4.24 -0.72
N VAL A 28 -3.90 -5.54 -1.00
CA VAL A 28 -4.92 -6.41 -0.38
C VAL A 28 -4.77 -6.45 1.15
N THR A 29 -3.53 -6.56 1.63
CA THR A 29 -3.23 -6.53 3.07
C THR A 29 -3.67 -5.21 3.70
N ARG A 30 -3.39 -4.07 3.05
CA ARG A 30 -3.81 -2.75 3.52
C ARG A 30 -5.33 -2.60 3.58
N VAL A 31 -6.05 -3.12 2.59
CA VAL A 31 -7.53 -3.12 2.61
C VAL A 31 -8.04 -3.96 3.77
N ARG A 32 -7.46 -5.14 3.99
CA ARG A 32 -7.82 -6.00 5.12
C ARG A 32 -7.63 -5.29 6.46
N GLU A 33 -6.50 -4.62 6.68
CA GLU A 33 -6.23 -3.86 7.91
C GLU A 33 -7.28 -2.79 8.18
N LYS A 34 -7.73 -2.07 7.15
CA LYS A 34 -8.81 -1.08 7.26
C LYS A 34 -10.13 -1.70 7.69
N LEU A 35 -10.45 -2.88 7.17
CA LEU A 35 -11.69 -3.61 7.50
C LEU A 35 -11.64 -4.29 8.87
N THR A 36 -10.45 -4.58 9.40
CA THR A 36 -10.27 -5.23 10.71
C THR A 36 -9.87 -4.27 11.83
N GLY A 37 -9.84 -2.95 11.57
CA GLY A 37 -9.43 -1.95 12.56
C GLY A 37 -7.95 -2.00 12.96
N LYS A 38 -7.07 -2.57 12.13
CA LYS A 38 -5.61 -2.67 12.35
C LYS A 38 -4.82 -1.65 11.51
N ASP A 39 -5.50 -0.63 10.99
CA ASP A 39 -4.96 0.28 9.98
C ASP A 39 -4.05 1.37 10.51
N PHE A 40 -4.01 1.56 11.83
CA PHE A 40 -3.11 2.47 12.55
C PHE A 40 -2.11 1.71 13.42
N ILE A 41 -2.59 0.73 14.19
CA ILE A 41 -1.78 -0.08 15.10
C ILE A 41 -1.96 -1.54 14.69
N HIS A 42 -0.96 -2.09 14.00
CA HIS A 42 -1.04 -3.42 13.40
C HIS A 42 -1.28 -4.55 14.44
N GLU A 43 -0.90 -4.33 15.69
CA GLU A 43 -1.03 -5.30 16.79
C GLU A 43 -2.36 -5.21 17.55
N GLN A 44 -3.15 -4.14 17.35
CA GLN A 44 -4.38 -3.91 18.11
C GLN A 44 -5.57 -3.62 17.20
N GLU A 45 -6.65 -4.39 17.37
CA GLU A 45 -7.93 -4.11 16.72
C GLU A 45 -8.62 -2.93 17.40
N LEU A 46 -8.86 -1.88 16.62
CA LEU A 46 -9.60 -0.72 17.05
C LEU A 46 -11.11 -0.98 16.93
N THR A 47 -11.87 -0.46 17.88
CA THR A 47 -13.33 -0.40 17.75
C THR A 47 -13.71 0.58 16.65
N VAL A 48 -14.85 0.35 15.98
CA VAL A 48 -15.34 1.24 14.91
C VAL A 48 -15.39 2.71 15.34
N PRO A 49 -15.94 3.09 16.52
CA PRO A 49 -15.95 4.49 16.95
C PRO A 49 -14.54 5.08 17.10
N ARG A 50 -13.57 4.28 17.59
CA ARG A 50 -12.19 4.73 17.77
C ARG A 50 -11.49 4.93 16.43
N GLN A 51 -11.64 3.98 15.49
CA GLN A 51 -11.07 4.07 14.15
C GLN A 51 -11.59 5.31 13.41
N VAL A 52 -12.92 5.55 13.45
CA VAL A 52 -13.54 6.73 12.83
C VAL A 52 -13.02 8.03 13.46
N ASN A 53 -12.87 8.07 14.78
CA ASN A 53 -12.35 9.25 15.46
C ASN A 53 -10.89 9.56 15.04
N LEU A 54 -10.03 8.56 14.92
CA LEU A 54 -8.66 8.73 14.44
C LEU A 54 -8.61 9.21 12.97
N LEU A 55 -9.48 8.68 12.12
CA LEU A 55 -9.60 9.12 10.73
C LEU A 55 -9.98 10.60 10.64
N ILE A 56 -10.95 11.06 11.43
CA ILE A 56 -11.33 12.47 11.51
C ILE A 56 -10.14 13.31 11.97
N GLN A 57 -9.48 12.91 13.07
CA GLN A 57 -8.32 13.64 13.59
C GLN A 57 -7.23 13.83 12.53
N GLN A 58 -6.88 12.77 11.79
CA GLN A 58 -5.91 12.87 10.70
C GLN A 58 -6.40 13.77 9.57
N ALA A 59 -7.66 13.67 9.17
CA ALA A 59 -8.23 14.50 8.10
C ALA A 59 -8.28 16.00 8.46
N THR A 60 -8.42 16.32 9.75
CA THR A 60 -8.47 17.71 10.26
C THR A 60 -7.14 18.23 10.78
N ALA A 61 -6.08 17.41 10.79
CA ALA A 61 -4.78 17.81 11.33
C ALA A 61 -4.12 18.84 10.40
N ASN A 62 -3.77 20.01 10.94
CA ASN A 62 -3.08 21.06 10.18
C ASN A 62 -1.77 20.58 9.55
N GLU A 63 -1.07 19.67 10.22
CA GLU A 63 0.15 19.03 9.73
C GLU A 63 -0.07 18.21 8.46
N ASN A 64 -1.25 17.59 8.32
CA ASN A 64 -1.62 16.85 7.12
C ASN A 64 -2.16 17.80 6.03
N LEU A 65 -3.00 18.76 6.43
CA LEU A 65 -3.61 19.73 5.52
C LEU A 65 -2.58 20.63 4.83
N CYS A 66 -1.52 21.04 5.54
CA CYS A 66 -0.48 21.90 4.96
C CYS A 66 0.41 21.20 3.92
N GLN A 67 0.40 19.86 3.90
CA GLN A 67 1.12 19.04 2.92
C GLN A 67 0.27 18.72 1.68
N CYS A 68 -1.03 19.03 1.71
CA CYS A 68 -1.89 18.86 0.54
C CYS A 68 -1.44 19.79 -0.59
N TYR A 69 -1.58 19.32 -1.82
CA TYR A 69 -1.35 20.17 -2.99
C TYR A 69 -2.30 21.38 -2.95
N ILE A 70 -1.76 22.59 -3.18
CA ILE A 70 -2.49 23.86 -3.03
C ILE A 70 -3.82 23.90 -3.82
N GLY A 71 -3.87 23.25 -4.99
CA GLY A 71 -5.07 23.17 -5.83
C GLY A 71 -6.20 22.30 -5.27
N TRP A 72 -5.98 21.54 -4.20
CA TRP A 72 -7.04 20.80 -3.48
C TRP A 72 -7.86 21.69 -2.55
N CYS A 73 -7.45 22.94 -2.35
CA CYS A 73 -8.10 23.90 -1.45
C CYS A 73 -8.28 23.36 -0.01
N PRO A 74 -7.17 23.06 0.71
CA PRO A 74 -7.22 22.52 2.08
C PRO A 74 -7.78 23.50 3.14
N PHE A 75 -8.26 24.68 2.71
CA PHE A 75 -8.76 25.78 3.56
C PHE A 75 -10.27 26.05 3.36
N TRP A 76 -10.96 25.23 2.57
CA TRP A 76 -12.39 25.38 2.22
C TRP A 76 -13.26 24.36 2.93
#